data_AF-A0A2E8P6M2-F1
#
_entry.id   AF-A0A2E8P6M2-F1
#
_cell.length_a   1.000
_cell.length_b   1.000
_cell.length_c   1.000
_cell.angle_alpha   90.00
_cell.angle_beta   90.00
_cell.angle_gamma   90.00
#
_symmetry.space_group_name_H-M   'P 1'
#
loop_
_entity.id
_entity.type
_entity.pdbx_description
1 polymer ?
#
loop_
_entity_poly.entity_id
_entity_poly.type
_entity_poly.pdbx_seq_one_letter_code
_entity_poly.pdbx_strand_id
1 'polypeptide(L)' 'MAAMKPRTGDGPLEVTKEGRGYVMRVPLEGGGRLVVELNAEEVKNLGEALTGALPS' A
#
# COMPACT_ATOMS: atom_id res chain seq x y z
N MET A 1 27.23 17.53 -8.07
CA MET A 1 26.34 16.91 -7.07
C MET A 1 25.07 16.50 -7.79
N ALA A 2 24.80 15.20 -7.97
CA ALA A 2 23.56 14.77 -8.61
C ALA A 2 22.41 14.98 -7.62
N ALA A 3 21.47 15.87 -7.95
CA ALA A 3 20.19 15.92 -7.26
C ALA A 3 19.42 14.66 -7.65
N MET A 4 19.55 13.59 -6.87
CA MET A 4 18.64 12.47 -6.99
C MET A 4 17.25 13.01 -6.70
N LYS A 5 16.32 12.87 -7.65
CA LYS A 5 14.90 13.16 -7.41
C LYS A 5 14.50 12.47 -6.09
N PRO A 6 13.72 13.12 -5.21
CA PRO A 6 13.19 12.45 -4.03
C PRO A 6 12.54 11.15 -4.50
N ARG A 7 13.03 10.01 -4.00
CA ARG A 7 12.44 8.71 -4.35
C ARG A 7 11.04 8.74 -3.73
N THR A 8 10.01 8.95 -4.55
CA THR A 8 8.60 8.98 -4.13
C THR A 8 8.08 7.58 -3.77
N GLY A 9 8.87 6.79 -3.05
CA GLY A 9 8.61 5.38 -2.73
C GLY A 9 9.30 4.81 -1.48
N ASP A 10 10.09 5.59 -0.73
CA ASP A 10 10.83 5.10 0.46
C ASP A 10 9.98 5.05 1.75
N GLY A 11 8.67 4.78 1.65
CA GLY A 11 7.75 4.73 2.80
C GLY A 11 7.22 3.33 3.08
N PRO A 12 6.81 3.01 4.32
CA PRO A 12 6.18 1.72 4.63
C PRO A 12 4.89 1.53 3.83
N LEU A 13 4.38 0.31 3.76
CA LEU A 13 3.02 0.07 3.26
C LEU A 13 2.04 0.92 4.08
N GLU A 14 1.15 1.65 3.39
CA GLU A 14 0.16 2.53 4.01
C GLU A 14 -1.24 2.14 3.51
N VAL A 15 -2.24 2.18 4.41
CA VAL A 15 -3.66 2.05 4.07
C VAL A 15 -4.41 3.15 4.81
N THR A 16 -5.09 4.04 4.09
CA THR A 16 -5.84 5.18 4.65
C THR A 16 -7.27 5.21 4.14
N LYS A 17 -8.23 5.59 4.99
CA LYS A 17 -9.61 5.86 4.55
C LYS A 17 -9.68 7.23 3.89
N GLU A 18 -10.07 7.29 2.63
CA GLU A 18 -10.18 8.54 1.87
C GLU A 18 -11.58 8.64 1.26
N GLY A 19 -12.38 9.57 1.79
CA GLY A 19 -13.78 9.71 1.41
C GLY A 19 -14.60 8.45 1.72
N ARG A 20 -15.13 7.81 0.68
CA ARG A 20 -15.95 6.59 0.78
C ARG A 20 -15.15 5.29 0.62
N GLY A 21 -13.92 5.38 0.13
CA GLY A 21 -13.04 4.24 -0.11
C GLY A 21 -11.84 4.21 0.82
N TYR A 22 -10.96 3.25 0.56
CA TYR A 22 -9.67 3.09 1.21
C TYR A 22 -8.59 3.11 0.13
N VAL A 23 -7.50 3.82 0.39
CA VAL A 23 -6.36 3.90 -0.52
C VAL A 23 -5.20 3.15 0.12
N MET A 24 -4.73 2.11 -0.55
CA MET A 24 -3.52 1.37 -0.19
C MET A 24 -2.36 1.81 -1.07
N ARG A 25 -1.20 2.08 -0.46
CA ARG A 25 0.04 2.53 -1.13
C ARG A 25 1.19 1.60 -0.78
N VAL A 26 1.59 0.77 -1.76
CA VAL A 26 2.68 -0.23 -1.60
C VAL A 26 3.96 0.28 -2.26
N PRO A 27 5.09 0.40 -1.54
CA PRO A 27 6.38 0.75 -2.12
C PRO A 27 6.87 -0.38 -3.06
N LEU A 28 7.50 -0.01 -4.19
CA LEU A 28 8.02 -0.98 -5.17
C LEU A 28 9.55 -0.95 -5.22
N GLU A 29 10.17 -2.13 -5.38
CA GLU A 29 11.60 -2.26 -5.65
C GLU A 29 11.92 -1.66 -7.04
N GLY A 30 12.66 -0.56 -7.07
CA GLY A 30 12.91 0.24 -8.29
C GLY A 30 12.33 1.66 -8.24
N GLY A 31 11.55 1.97 -7.21
CA GLY A 31 11.01 3.30 -6.93
C GLY A 31 9.55 3.47 -7.35
N GLY A 32 8.90 4.46 -6.74
CA GLY A 32 7.47 4.71 -6.90
C GLY A 32 6.61 3.85 -5.96
N ARG A 33 5.28 3.94 -6.14
CA ARG A 33 4.29 3.22 -5.33
C ARG A 33 3.18 2.68 -6.21
N LEU A 34 2.75 1.46 -5.94
CA LEU A 34 1.46 0.97 -6.42
C LEU A 34 0.37 1.58 -5.53
N VAL A 35 -0.61 2.23 -6.14
CA VAL A 35 -1.76 2.82 -5.44
C VAL A 35 -3.01 2.06 -5.87
N VAL A 36 -3.75 1.54 -4.90
CA VAL A 36 -4.98 0.77 -5.12
C VAL A 36 -6.09 1.40 -4.30
N GLU A 37 -7.25 1.62 -4.91
CA GLU A 37 -8.48 1.99 -4.22
C GLU A 37 -9.30 0.73 -3.93
N LEU A 38 -9.80 0.62 -2.71
CA LEU A 38 -10.54 -0.53 -2.20
C LEU A 38 -11.82 -0.04 -1.52
N ASN A 39 -12.87 -0.83 -1.61
CA ASN A 39 -14.05 -0.67 -0.77
C ASN A 39 -13.84 -1.36 0.60
N ALA A 40 -14.80 -1.20 1.51
CA ALA A 40 -14.70 -1.74 2.87
C ALA A 40 -14.65 -3.28 2.93
N GLU A 41 -15.35 -3.96 2.03
CA GLU A 41 -15.38 -5.42 1.96
C GLU A 41 -14.04 -5.97 1.45
N GLU A 42 -13.49 -5.35 0.40
CA GLU A 42 -12.19 -5.72 -0.17
C GLU A 42 -11.05 -5.56 0.85
N VAL A 43 -11.06 -4.48 1.65
CA VAL A 43 -10.07 -4.30 2.73
C VAL A 43 -10.15 -5.43 3.75
N LYS A 44 -11.36 -5.81 4.17
CA LYS A 44 -11.56 -6.88 5.15
C LYS A 44 -11.06 -8.21 4.59
N ASN A 45 -11.47 -8.56 3.38
CA ASN A 45 -11.08 -9.80 2.71
C ASN A 45 -9.55 -9.88 2.51
N LEU A 46 -8.92 -8.76 2.12
CA LEU A 46 -7.46 -8.68 1.99
C LEU A 46 -6.76 -8.89 3.34
N GLY A 47 -7.25 -8.28 4.42
CA GLY A 47 -6.67 -8.46 5.76
C GLY A 47 -6.75 -9.91 6.25
N GLU A 48 -7.87 -10.58 6.01
CA GLU A 48 -8.04 -12.01 6.33
C GLU A 48 -7.09 -12.88 5.52
N ALA A 49 -7.00 -12.65 4.19
CA ALA A 49 -6.10 -13.38 3.31
C ALA A 49 -4.62 -13.23 3.72
N LEU A 50 -4.19 -12.01 4.06
CA LEU A 50 -2.82 -11.73 4.51
C LEU A 50 -2.52 -12.41 5.85
N THR A 51 -3.46 -12.35 6.80
CA THR A 51 -3.30 -13.00 8.11
C THR A 51 -3.22 -14.52 7.97
N GLY A 52 -4.07 -15.11 7.13
CA GLY A 52 -4.08 -16.55 6.87
C GLY A 52 -2.85 -17.07 6.11
N ALA A 53 -2.09 -16.18 5.45
CA ALA A 53 -0.85 -16.53 4.76
C ALA A 53 0.37 -16.59 5.69
N LEU A 54 0.29 -16.03 6.90
CA LEU A 54 1.38 -16.10 7.88
C LEU A 54 1.45 -17.50 8.49
N PRO A 55 2.66 -18.05 8.72
CA PRO A 55 2.82 -19.30 9.43
C PRO A 55 2.31 -19.18 10.87
N SER A 56 1.74 -20.27 11.39
CA SER A 56 1.24 -20.42 12.76
C SER A 56 2.34 -20.36 13.82
#